data_AF-A0A8J8T9P3-F1
#
_entry.id   AF-A0A8J8T9P3-F1
#
_cell.length_a   1.000
_cell.length_b   1.000
_cell.length_c   1.000
_cell.angle_alpha   90.00
_cell.angle_beta   90.00
_cell.angle_gamma   90.00
#
_symmetry.space_group_name_H-M   'P 1'
#
loop_
_entity.id
_entity.type
_entity.pdbx_description
1 polymer ?
#
loop_
_entity_poly.entity_id
_entity_poly.type
_entity_poly.pdbx_seq_one_letter_code
_entity_poly.pdbx_strand_id
1 'polypeptide(L)'
;MDYFQGCRNGYQRVQSFELGDLSQNLPADYNQFVHEYALEVSQTLLELHQKDIVHGDINLKNVLSVHSSRDPSYTGLHHKFKLTNLQPWVTETFPSNENDQSLLLSLKKQSQNVKKGDILSLMKQRDIQQFGQSMLNLLNGQTKPQDNNLYISENHQQHIPESWLSTTDATGLIELITKCLQLCTEVNPLDKLIEICNIAVRAYQTNINPAYEPPKHLLKQDLLTEVEINEIQNSEKRFMAENLNDRGVFYYLRGDYSTAFTITKKALQINPSNLEAFLNMNLLEWRLAKLRDDELLLRAEEMNVETFDTPTREFVRLMFKYAISYGFHETDLLSIGGYESSQFYPTMQKILKAVK
;
A
#
# COMPACT_ATOMS: atom_id res chain seq x y z
N MET A 1 -8.63 18.49 -5.43
CA MET A 1 -9.61 17.39 -5.37
C MET A 1 -9.64 16.51 -6.64
N ASP A 2 -8.87 16.80 -7.70
CA ASP A 2 -8.96 16.03 -8.97
C ASP A 2 -8.06 14.79 -9.09
N TYR A 3 -7.15 14.54 -8.13
CA TYR A 3 -6.21 13.39 -8.22
C TYR A 3 -6.88 12.01 -8.12
N PHE A 4 -8.10 11.91 -7.55
CA PHE A 4 -8.82 10.65 -7.46
C PHE A 4 -9.72 10.34 -8.66
N GLN A 5 -9.90 11.26 -9.62
CA GLN A 5 -10.76 11.02 -10.80
C GLN A 5 -10.20 9.94 -11.74
N GLY A 6 -8.94 9.50 -11.56
CA GLY A 6 -8.30 8.46 -12.38
C GLY A 6 -8.19 7.07 -11.74
N CYS A 7 -8.59 6.90 -10.47
CA CYS A 7 -8.46 5.63 -9.76
C CYS A 7 -9.66 4.73 -10.06
N ARG A 8 -9.39 3.51 -10.54
CA ARG A 8 -10.41 2.48 -10.77
C ARG A 8 -9.95 1.19 -10.12
N ASN A 9 -10.88 0.44 -9.52
CA ASN A 9 -10.54 -0.94 -9.14
C ASN A 9 -10.33 -1.78 -10.41
N GLY A 10 -9.67 -2.93 -10.26
CA GLY A 10 -9.35 -3.83 -11.36
C GLY A 10 -10.56 -4.16 -12.24
N TYR A 11 -11.71 -4.48 -11.65
CA TYR A 11 -12.95 -4.78 -12.39
C TYR A 11 -13.45 -3.62 -13.24
N GLN A 12 -13.53 -2.41 -12.65
CA GLN A 12 -13.91 -1.19 -13.37
C GLN A 12 -12.91 -0.87 -14.49
N ARG A 13 -11.64 -1.20 -14.29
CA ARG A 13 -10.60 -0.98 -15.30
C ARG A 13 -10.73 -1.97 -16.45
N VAL A 14 -10.93 -3.26 -16.17
CA VAL A 14 -11.24 -4.29 -17.19
C VAL A 14 -12.47 -3.90 -18.01
N GLN A 15 -13.54 -3.47 -17.35
CA GLN A 15 -14.76 -3.02 -18.03
C GLN A 15 -14.51 -1.84 -18.99
N SER A 16 -13.55 -0.97 -18.68
CA SER A 16 -13.25 0.20 -19.51
C SER A 16 -12.49 -0.10 -20.80
N PHE A 17 -11.99 -1.32 -20.98
CA PHE A 17 -11.41 -1.76 -22.25
C PHE A 17 -12.48 -2.19 -23.26
N GLU A 18 -13.77 -2.23 -22.87
CA GLU A 18 -14.87 -2.66 -23.73
C GLU A 18 -14.55 -3.96 -24.47
N LEU A 19 -13.98 -4.91 -23.73
CA LEU A 19 -13.52 -6.19 -24.26
C LEU A 19 -14.73 -6.88 -24.88
N GLY A 20 -14.74 -6.94 -26.21
CA GLY A 20 -15.72 -7.71 -26.97
C GLY A 20 -15.48 -9.21 -26.78
N ASP A 21 -15.53 -9.97 -27.86
CA ASP A 21 -15.16 -11.37 -27.80
C ASP A 21 -13.63 -11.53 -27.75
N LEU A 22 -13.10 -11.68 -26.52
CA LEU A 22 -11.67 -11.91 -26.28
C LEU A 22 -11.14 -13.12 -27.02
N SER A 23 -11.97 -14.07 -27.46
CA SER A 23 -11.53 -15.24 -28.22
C SER A 23 -10.99 -14.87 -29.62
N GLN A 24 -11.37 -13.70 -30.17
CA GLN A 24 -11.05 -13.33 -31.54
C GLN A 24 -9.90 -12.33 -31.65
N ASN A 25 -9.77 -11.39 -30.70
CA ASN A 25 -8.71 -10.40 -30.73
C ASN A 25 -8.40 -9.86 -29.32
N LEU A 26 -7.13 -9.85 -28.96
CA LEU A 26 -6.65 -9.31 -27.70
C LEU A 26 -6.10 -7.88 -27.92
N PRO A 27 -6.74 -6.83 -27.38
CA PRO A 27 -6.23 -5.47 -27.54
C PRO A 27 -4.83 -5.32 -26.94
N ALA A 28 -3.91 -4.67 -27.67
CA ALA A 28 -2.52 -4.48 -27.22
C ALA A 28 -2.44 -3.77 -25.85
N ASP A 29 -3.23 -2.72 -25.64
CA ASP A 29 -3.30 -2.00 -24.37
C ASP A 29 -3.78 -2.89 -23.22
N TYR A 30 -4.67 -3.85 -23.51
CA TYR A 30 -5.13 -4.80 -22.51
C TYR A 30 -4.08 -5.86 -22.20
N ASN A 31 -3.35 -6.32 -23.21
CA ASN A 31 -2.20 -7.21 -23.01
C ASN A 31 -1.13 -6.55 -22.12
N GLN A 32 -0.81 -5.28 -22.39
CA GLN A 32 0.09 -4.50 -21.54
C GLN A 32 -0.45 -4.38 -20.10
N PHE A 33 -1.72 -4.02 -19.93
CA PHE A 33 -2.36 -3.92 -18.63
C PHE A 33 -2.24 -5.20 -17.79
N VAL A 34 -2.43 -6.37 -18.41
CA VAL A 34 -2.32 -7.68 -17.75
C VAL A 34 -0.89 -7.96 -17.28
N HIS A 35 0.10 -7.65 -18.10
CA HIS A 35 1.51 -7.83 -17.75
C HIS A 35 1.95 -6.88 -16.63
N GLU A 36 1.52 -5.61 -16.68
CA GLU A 36 1.77 -4.64 -15.61
C GLU A 36 1.11 -5.06 -14.30
N TYR A 37 -0.12 -5.59 -14.36
CA TYR A 37 -0.81 -6.12 -13.18
C TYR A 37 -0.03 -7.27 -12.56
N ALA A 38 0.40 -8.25 -13.37
CA ALA A 38 1.14 -9.41 -12.89
C ALA A 38 2.44 -9.00 -12.19
N LEU A 39 3.16 -8.05 -12.79
CA LEU A 39 4.43 -7.53 -12.27
C LEU A 39 4.25 -6.78 -10.96
N GLU A 40 3.46 -5.70 -10.95
CA GLU A 40 3.34 -4.79 -9.80
C GLU A 40 2.68 -5.47 -8.59
N VAL A 41 1.66 -6.31 -8.82
CA VAL A 41 0.95 -7.00 -7.74
C VAL A 41 1.80 -8.11 -7.12
N SER A 42 2.55 -8.87 -7.93
CA SER A 42 3.45 -9.91 -7.38
C SER A 42 4.58 -9.31 -6.55
N GLN A 43 5.17 -8.20 -7.01
CA GLN A 43 6.19 -7.45 -6.27
C GLN A 43 5.65 -6.90 -4.94
N THR A 44 4.48 -6.26 -4.97
CA THR A 44 3.83 -5.76 -3.75
C THR A 44 3.56 -6.91 -2.77
N LEU A 45 3.10 -8.06 -3.28
CA LEU A 45 2.84 -9.22 -2.43
C LEU A 45 4.12 -9.77 -1.79
N LEU A 46 5.23 -9.78 -2.55
CA LEU A 46 6.53 -10.21 -2.05
C LEU A 46 6.99 -9.32 -0.89
N GLU A 47 6.87 -8.00 -1.03
CA GLU A 47 7.20 -7.05 0.04
C GLU A 47 6.36 -7.28 1.30
N LEU A 48 5.05 -7.51 1.14
CA LEU A 48 4.17 -7.83 2.27
C LEU A 48 4.62 -9.12 2.97
N HIS A 49 4.88 -10.17 2.20
CA HIS A 49 5.25 -11.49 2.74
C HIS A 49 6.63 -11.49 3.39
N GLN A 50 7.58 -10.68 2.92
CA GLN A 50 8.89 -10.47 3.56
C GLN A 50 8.76 -9.83 4.95
N LYS A 51 7.69 -9.06 5.18
CA LYS A 51 7.37 -8.40 6.46
C LYS A 51 6.39 -9.20 7.32
N ASP A 52 6.15 -10.46 6.97
CA ASP A 52 5.16 -11.33 7.63
C ASP A 52 3.73 -10.76 7.63
N ILE A 53 3.40 -9.93 6.63
CA ILE A 53 2.06 -9.40 6.40
C ILE A 53 1.39 -10.25 5.33
N VAL A 54 0.13 -10.63 5.57
CA VAL A 54 -0.72 -11.32 4.59
C VAL A 54 -1.89 -10.41 4.26
N HIS A 55 -2.28 -10.37 2.98
CA HIS A 55 -3.42 -9.59 2.53
C HIS A 55 -4.76 -10.28 2.87
N GLY A 56 -4.87 -11.59 2.60
CA GLY A 56 -6.01 -12.46 2.94
C GLY A 56 -7.23 -12.37 2.02
N ASP A 57 -7.26 -11.42 1.09
CA ASP A 57 -8.39 -11.20 0.17
C ASP A 57 -7.92 -10.58 -1.16
N ILE A 58 -6.96 -11.22 -1.81
CA ILE A 58 -6.42 -10.72 -3.09
C ILE A 58 -7.42 -10.98 -4.21
N ASN A 59 -7.95 -9.92 -4.80
CA ASN A 59 -8.84 -9.98 -5.95
C ASN A 59 -8.87 -8.63 -6.69
N LEU A 60 -9.42 -8.60 -7.90
CA LEU A 60 -9.49 -7.39 -8.73
C LEU A 60 -10.26 -6.21 -8.07
N LYS A 61 -11.15 -6.46 -7.09
CA LYS A 61 -11.83 -5.38 -6.36
C LYS A 61 -10.88 -4.68 -5.39
N ASN A 62 -9.94 -5.41 -4.80
CA ASN A 62 -8.97 -4.91 -3.83
C ASN A 62 -7.65 -4.44 -4.47
N VAL A 63 -7.54 -4.44 -5.81
CA VAL A 63 -6.44 -3.81 -6.53
C VAL A 63 -6.92 -2.54 -7.21
N LEU A 64 -6.31 -1.40 -6.89
CA LEU A 64 -6.53 -0.14 -7.58
C LEU A 64 -5.51 0.04 -8.71
N SER A 65 -5.99 0.39 -9.89
CA SER A 65 -5.17 0.91 -10.98
C SER A 65 -5.18 2.43 -10.94
N VAL A 66 -3.99 3.00 -10.89
CA VAL A 66 -3.74 4.44 -10.98
C VAL A 66 -3.02 4.70 -12.30
N HIS A 67 -3.51 5.66 -13.07
CA HIS A 67 -2.80 6.12 -14.26
C HIS A 67 -1.52 6.82 -13.81
N SER A 68 -0.37 6.28 -14.20
CA SER A 68 0.88 7.03 -14.08
C SER A 68 0.86 8.10 -15.16
N SER A 69 1.07 9.37 -14.81
CA SER A 69 1.27 10.44 -15.79
C SER A 69 2.34 10.00 -16.80
N ARG A 70 2.08 10.25 -18.10
CA ARG A 70 2.93 9.84 -19.23
C ARG A 70 4.41 9.96 -18.90
N ASP A 71 5.06 8.82 -18.70
CA ASP A 71 6.51 8.78 -18.82
C ASP A 71 6.83 9.10 -20.28
N PRO A 72 7.54 10.20 -20.59
CA PRO A 72 7.82 10.58 -21.97
C PRO A 72 8.64 9.55 -22.74
N SER A 73 9.25 8.57 -22.05
CA SER A 73 9.97 7.46 -22.68
C SER A 73 9.07 6.35 -23.23
N TYR A 74 7.78 6.33 -22.90
CA TYR A 74 6.85 5.29 -23.34
C TYR A 74 5.73 5.82 -24.24
N THR A 75 5.41 5.03 -25.26
CA THR A 75 4.35 5.32 -26.24
C THR A 75 2.96 4.88 -25.77
N GLY A 76 2.84 4.26 -24.59
CA GLY A 76 1.60 3.70 -24.04
C GLY A 76 1.19 4.29 -22.68
N LEU A 77 -0.04 3.97 -22.25
CA LEU A 77 -0.53 4.31 -20.91
C LEU A 77 -0.01 3.28 -19.90
N HIS A 78 0.88 3.70 -19.01
CA HIS A 78 1.34 2.88 -17.90
C HIS A 78 0.34 2.85 -16.74
N HIS A 79 0.04 1.65 -16.27
CA HIS A 79 -0.75 1.40 -15.08
C HIS A 79 0.14 1.10 -13.88
N LYS A 80 -0.09 1.83 -12.79
CA LYS A 80 0.44 1.45 -11.48
C LYS A 80 -0.67 0.77 -10.69
N PHE A 81 -0.33 -0.34 -10.04
CA PHE A 81 -1.28 -1.08 -9.23
C PHE A 81 -0.96 -0.93 -7.76
N LYS A 82 -2.00 -0.75 -6.94
CA LYS A 82 -1.87 -0.71 -5.49
C LYS A 82 -2.86 -1.67 -4.85
N LEU A 83 -2.35 -2.55 -3.99
CA LEU A 83 -3.19 -3.35 -3.11
C LEU A 83 -3.88 -2.43 -2.10
N THR A 84 -5.15 -2.68 -1.86
CA THR A 84 -6.01 -1.91 -0.96
C THR A 84 -6.84 -2.84 -0.11
N ASN A 85 -7.58 -2.28 0.85
CA ASN A 85 -8.33 -3.09 1.80
C ASN A 85 -7.40 -4.09 2.51
N LEU A 86 -6.22 -3.60 2.93
CA LEU A 86 -5.36 -4.26 3.89
C LEU A 86 -6.14 -4.32 5.20
N GLN A 87 -7.01 -5.32 5.31
CA GLN A 87 -7.60 -5.68 6.58
C GLN A 87 -6.43 -6.05 7.49
N PRO A 88 -6.50 -5.69 8.79
CA PRO A 88 -5.44 -6.00 9.74
C PRO A 88 -5.42 -7.50 10.05
N TRP A 89 -5.09 -8.34 9.06
CA TRP A 89 -4.59 -9.68 9.27
C TRP A 89 -3.12 -9.58 9.69
N VAL A 90 -2.93 -8.86 10.80
CA VAL A 90 -1.68 -8.85 11.55
C VAL A 90 -1.68 -10.16 12.33
N THR A 91 -0.91 -11.13 11.81
CA THR A 91 -0.22 -12.28 12.45
C THR A 91 -0.89 -13.10 13.58
N GLU A 92 -2.06 -12.75 14.13
CA GLU A 92 -2.58 -13.30 15.39
C GLU A 92 -4.09 -13.52 15.44
N THR A 93 -4.89 -12.83 14.61
CA THR A 93 -6.35 -13.02 14.61
C THR A 93 -6.79 -13.92 13.48
N PHE A 94 -7.51 -14.99 13.84
CA PHE A 94 -8.07 -15.94 12.90
C PHE A 94 -9.04 -15.23 11.95
N PRO A 95 -9.04 -15.60 10.66
CA PRO A 95 -10.01 -15.07 9.73
C PRO A 95 -11.45 -15.29 10.19
N SER A 96 -12.25 -14.23 10.12
CA SER A 96 -13.65 -14.21 10.55
C SER A 96 -14.61 -14.76 9.49
N ASN A 97 -14.14 -14.93 8.25
CA ASN A 97 -14.92 -15.52 7.16
C ASN A 97 -15.05 -17.04 7.33
N GLU A 98 -16.27 -17.56 7.18
CA GLU A 98 -16.61 -18.99 7.28
C GLU A 98 -15.78 -19.87 6.32
N ASN A 99 -15.47 -19.39 5.11
CA ASN A 99 -14.64 -20.12 4.16
C ASN A 99 -13.23 -20.38 4.73
N ASP A 100 -12.70 -19.41 5.46
CA ASP A 100 -11.34 -19.45 6.01
C ASP A 100 -11.29 -20.35 7.24
N GLN A 101 -12.37 -20.34 8.02
CA GLN A 101 -12.55 -21.28 9.12
C GLN A 101 -12.56 -22.72 8.62
N SER A 102 -13.16 -23.01 7.46
CA SER A 102 -13.21 -24.38 6.91
C SER A 102 -11.83 -24.94 6.56
N LEU A 103 -10.95 -24.12 5.97
CA LEU A 103 -9.57 -24.47 5.62
C LEU A 103 -8.71 -24.67 6.89
N LEU A 104 -8.93 -23.82 7.89
CA LEU A 104 -8.29 -23.96 9.20
C LEU A 104 -8.82 -25.16 10.01
N LEU A 105 -10.10 -25.51 9.84
CA LEU A 105 -10.73 -26.67 10.45
C LEU A 105 -10.19 -27.98 9.88
N SER A 106 -9.91 -28.05 8.57
CA SER A 106 -9.28 -29.23 7.97
C SER A 106 -7.85 -29.43 8.49
N LEU A 107 -7.09 -28.35 8.70
CA LEU A 107 -5.75 -28.38 9.30
C LEU A 107 -5.76 -28.73 10.79
N LYS A 108 -6.69 -28.17 11.57
CA LYS A 108 -6.88 -28.55 12.99
C LYS A 108 -7.30 -30.02 13.15
N LYS A 109 -8.04 -30.58 12.18
CA LYS A 109 -8.38 -32.01 12.17
C LYS A 109 -7.17 -32.90 11.91
N GLN A 110 -6.15 -32.40 11.21
CA GLN A 110 -4.92 -33.15 10.88
C GLN A 110 -3.81 -32.98 11.93
N SER A 111 -3.83 -31.91 12.74
CA SER A 111 -2.82 -31.67 13.77
C SER A 111 -3.43 -31.06 15.03
N GLN A 112 -3.26 -31.74 16.17
CA GLN A 112 -3.62 -31.19 17.48
C GLN A 112 -2.70 -30.02 17.93
N ASN A 113 -1.60 -29.76 17.21
CA ASN A 113 -0.58 -28.76 17.57
C ASN A 113 -0.11 -27.96 16.34
N VAL A 114 -0.99 -27.17 15.73
CA VAL A 114 -0.61 -26.24 14.65
C VAL A 114 0.18 -25.07 15.25
N LYS A 115 1.45 -24.88 14.84
CA LYS A 115 2.28 -23.76 15.31
C LYS A 115 1.87 -22.46 14.60
N LYS A 116 2.12 -21.32 15.23
CA LYS A 116 1.86 -19.97 14.65
C LYS A 116 2.50 -19.81 13.26
N GLY A 117 3.73 -20.32 13.08
CA GLY A 117 4.44 -20.29 11.80
C GLY A 117 3.72 -21.06 10.69
N ASP A 118 3.03 -22.15 11.03
CA ASP A 118 2.29 -22.96 10.05
C ASP A 118 1.10 -22.17 9.51
N ILE A 119 0.35 -21.48 10.39
CA ILE A 119 -0.80 -20.64 10.00
C ILE A 119 -0.34 -19.51 9.07
N LEU A 120 0.73 -18.80 9.44
CA LEU A 120 1.25 -17.70 8.62
C LEU A 120 1.70 -18.20 7.24
N SER A 121 2.42 -19.33 7.19
CA SER A 121 2.84 -19.96 5.93
C SER A 121 1.64 -20.27 5.03
N LEU A 122 0.60 -20.89 5.58
CA LEU A 122 -0.64 -21.22 4.85
C LEU A 122 -1.37 -19.98 4.34
N MET A 123 -1.41 -18.93 5.15
CA MET A 123 -2.03 -17.65 4.78
C MET A 123 -1.25 -16.99 3.62
N LYS A 124 0.09 -17.04 3.64
CA LYS A 124 0.92 -16.62 2.48
C LYS A 124 0.64 -17.47 1.24
N GLN A 125 0.51 -18.79 1.38
CA GLN A 125 0.15 -19.67 0.24
C GLN A 125 -1.20 -19.29 -0.35
N ARG A 126 -2.16 -18.97 0.50
CA ARG A 126 -3.49 -18.56 0.07
C ARG A 126 -3.47 -17.24 -0.71
N ASP A 127 -2.72 -16.25 -0.26
CA ASP A 127 -2.53 -15.01 -1.01
C ASP A 127 -1.99 -15.29 -2.42
N ILE A 128 -0.98 -16.17 -2.53
CA ILE A 128 -0.42 -16.59 -3.81
C ILE A 128 -1.49 -17.23 -4.72
N GLN A 129 -2.34 -18.10 -4.17
CA GLN A 129 -3.44 -18.72 -4.91
C GLN A 129 -4.50 -17.71 -5.34
N GLN A 130 -4.89 -16.81 -4.44
CA GLN A 130 -5.84 -15.73 -4.72
C GLN A 130 -5.31 -14.79 -5.81
N PHE A 131 -4.01 -14.49 -5.79
CA PHE A 131 -3.34 -13.77 -6.87
C PHE A 131 -3.45 -14.51 -8.21
N GLY A 132 -3.16 -15.81 -8.24
CA GLY A 132 -3.34 -16.66 -9.43
C GLY A 132 -4.78 -16.67 -9.97
N GLN A 133 -5.77 -16.75 -9.07
CA GLN A 133 -7.19 -16.68 -9.44
C GLN A 133 -7.57 -15.30 -9.98
N SER A 134 -7.04 -14.23 -9.37
CA SER A 134 -7.26 -12.87 -9.84
C SER A 134 -6.67 -12.65 -11.23
N MET A 135 -5.50 -13.24 -11.51
CA MET A 135 -4.89 -13.26 -12.85
C MET A 135 -5.76 -14.02 -13.85
N LEU A 136 -6.29 -15.18 -13.48
CA LEU A 136 -7.19 -15.96 -14.35
C LEU A 136 -8.48 -15.19 -14.67
N ASN A 137 -9.07 -14.52 -13.69
CA ASN A 137 -10.22 -13.65 -13.89
C ASN A 137 -9.89 -12.49 -14.85
N LEU A 138 -8.67 -11.97 -14.75
CA LEU A 138 -8.16 -10.95 -15.65
C LEU A 138 -8.02 -11.48 -17.08
N LEU A 139 -7.37 -12.64 -17.31
CA LEU A 139 -7.27 -13.20 -18.67
C LEU A 139 -8.64 -13.46 -19.32
N ASN A 140 -9.63 -13.81 -18.50
CA ASN A 140 -11.02 -14.02 -18.94
C ASN A 140 -11.82 -12.72 -19.17
N GLY A 141 -11.24 -11.54 -18.95
CA GLY A 141 -11.95 -10.27 -19.09
C GLY A 141 -13.12 -10.12 -18.11
N GLN A 142 -13.06 -10.78 -16.95
CA GLN A 142 -14.17 -10.73 -16.00
C GLN A 142 -14.33 -9.31 -15.45
N THR A 143 -15.55 -8.78 -15.52
CA THR A 143 -15.90 -7.41 -15.07
C THR A 143 -16.63 -7.38 -13.74
N LYS A 144 -16.95 -8.54 -13.17
CA LYS A 144 -17.64 -8.67 -11.88
C LYS A 144 -16.99 -9.76 -11.04
N PRO A 145 -17.01 -9.62 -9.70
CA PRO A 145 -16.75 -10.74 -8.82
C PRO A 145 -17.72 -11.86 -9.16
N GLN A 146 -17.20 -13.06 -9.38
CA GLN A 146 -18.05 -14.22 -9.34
C GLN A 146 -18.16 -14.66 -7.88
N ASP A 147 -19.37 -14.89 -7.38
CA ASP A 147 -19.62 -15.50 -6.07
C ASP A 147 -19.14 -16.97 -6.00
N ASN A 148 -18.51 -17.44 -7.07
CA ASN A 148 -18.09 -18.79 -7.22
C ASN A 148 -16.91 -19.06 -6.29
N ASN A 149 -17.19 -19.88 -5.28
CA ASN A 149 -16.32 -20.97 -4.83
C ASN A 149 -15.93 -21.86 -6.03
N LEU A 150 -15.42 -21.29 -7.12
CA LEU A 150 -14.84 -22.01 -8.24
C LEU A 150 -13.64 -22.69 -7.62
N TYR A 151 -13.91 -23.91 -7.20
CA TYR A 151 -12.97 -24.84 -6.65
C TYR A 151 -11.74 -24.79 -7.51
N ILE A 152 -10.61 -24.92 -6.83
CA ILE A 152 -9.33 -25.30 -7.42
C ILE A 152 -9.60 -26.61 -8.19
N SER A 153 -10.14 -26.51 -9.40
CA SER A 153 -10.29 -27.65 -10.29
C SER A 153 -8.88 -27.91 -10.77
N GLU A 154 -8.44 -29.16 -10.73
CA GLU A 154 -7.07 -29.54 -11.09
C GLU A 154 -6.71 -29.14 -12.55
N ASN A 155 -7.68 -28.66 -13.33
CA ASN A 155 -7.58 -28.33 -14.74
C ASN A 155 -7.73 -26.82 -15.04
N HIS A 156 -6.99 -25.98 -14.33
CA HIS A 156 -6.98 -24.52 -14.53
C HIS A 156 -6.77 -24.05 -15.98
N GLN A 157 -6.06 -24.84 -16.80
CA GLN A 157 -5.82 -24.55 -18.21
C GLN A 157 -7.10 -24.49 -19.04
N GLN A 158 -8.15 -25.24 -18.67
CA GLN A 158 -9.44 -25.23 -19.38
C GLN A 158 -10.21 -23.91 -19.22
N HIS A 159 -9.78 -23.06 -18.28
CA HIS A 159 -10.39 -21.76 -18.01
C HIS A 159 -9.61 -20.60 -18.62
N ILE A 160 -8.55 -20.85 -19.38
CA ILE A 160 -7.79 -19.81 -20.09
C ILE A 160 -8.37 -19.67 -21.50
N PRO A 161 -8.77 -18.46 -21.96
CA PRO A 161 -9.32 -18.29 -23.29
C PRO A 161 -8.32 -18.72 -24.39
N GLU A 162 -8.84 -19.32 -25.48
CA GLU A 162 -8.01 -19.81 -26.60
C GLU A 162 -7.13 -18.72 -27.22
N SER A 163 -7.60 -17.46 -27.23
CA SER A 163 -6.82 -16.32 -27.71
C SER A 163 -5.49 -16.16 -26.98
N TRP A 164 -5.47 -16.36 -25.66
CA TRP A 164 -4.24 -16.36 -24.88
C TRP A 164 -3.40 -17.62 -25.15
N LEU A 165 -4.01 -18.79 -25.35
CA LEU A 165 -3.26 -20.01 -25.66
C LEU A 165 -2.56 -19.94 -27.02
N SER A 166 -3.11 -19.15 -27.96
CA SER A 166 -2.57 -19.00 -29.31
C SER A 166 -1.44 -17.97 -29.42
N THR A 167 -1.28 -17.09 -28.42
CA THR A 167 -0.24 -16.06 -28.43
C THR A 167 1.02 -16.57 -27.74
N THR A 168 2.16 -16.48 -28.44
CA THR A 168 3.47 -16.79 -27.85
C THR A 168 3.73 -15.97 -26.59
N ASP A 169 3.18 -14.77 -26.55
CA ASP A 169 3.34 -13.76 -25.51
C ASP A 169 2.69 -14.19 -24.19
N ALA A 170 1.67 -15.05 -24.21
CA ALA A 170 0.97 -15.48 -22.99
C ALA A 170 1.73 -16.56 -22.20
N THR A 171 2.75 -17.20 -22.79
CA THR A 171 3.41 -18.38 -22.19
C THR A 171 3.89 -18.11 -20.76
N GLY A 172 4.51 -16.95 -20.52
CA GLY A 172 4.98 -16.58 -19.18
C GLY A 172 3.85 -16.31 -18.18
N LEU A 173 2.74 -15.73 -18.63
CA LEU A 173 1.57 -15.50 -17.77
C LEU A 173 0.86 -16.82 -17.41
N ILE A 174 0.79 -17.76 -18.35
CA ILE A 174 0.20 -19.09 -18.12
C ILE A 174 1.07 -19.88 -17.14
N GLU A 175 2.40 -19.83 -17.29
CA GLU A 175 3.34 -20.43 -16.33
C GLU A 175 3.15 -19.84 -14.94
N LEU A 176 3.06 -18.50 -14.83
CA LEU A 176 2.81 -17.79 -13.58
C LEU A 176 1.52 -18.25 -12.89
N ILE A 177 0.40 -18.29 -13.63
CA ILE A 177 -0.91 -18.70 -13.10
C ILE A 177 -0.85 -20.15 -12.63
N THR A 178 -0.25 -21.03 -13.43
CA THR A 178 -0.10 -22.45 -13.10
C THR A 178 0.67 -22.61 -11.80
N LYS A 179 1.79 -21.90 -11.65
CA LYS A 179 2.59 -21.88 -10.42
C LYS A 179 1.81 -21.36 -9.23
N CYS A 180 1.07 -20.26 -9.37
CA CYS A 180 0.26 -19.70 -8.29
C CYS A 180 -0.77 -20.72 -7.77
N LEU A 181 -1.48 -21.38 -8.69
CA LEU A 181 -2.60 -22.26 -8.36
C LEU A 181 -2.18 -23.67 -7.92
N GLN A 182 -0.97 -24.13 -8.28
CA GLN A 182 -0.46 -25.41 -7.83
C GLN A 182 -0.34 -25.45 -6.29
N LEU A 183 -1.06 -26.38 -5.65
CA LEU A 183 -0.94 -26.67 -4.22
C LEU A 183 0.45 -27.26 -3.96
N CYS A 184 1.31 -26.55 -3.23
CA CYS A 184 2.62 -27.05 -2.82
C CYS A 184 2.68 -27.03 -1.29
N THR A 185 2.59 -28.20 -0.66
CA THR A 185 2.73 -28.35 0.79
C THR A 185 4.18 -28.29 1.26
N GLU A 186 5.15 -28.45 0.35
CA GLU A 186 6.57 -28.64 0.70
C GLU A 186 7.44 -27.38 0.48
N VAL A 187 6.97 -26.40 -0.29
CA VAL A 187 7.78 -25.23 -0.67
C VAL A 187 7.46 -24.05 0.25
N ASN A 188 8.51 -23.37 0.73
CA ASN A 188 8.37 -22.11 1.45
C ASN A 188 7.59 -21.11 0.58
N PRO A 189 6.48 -20.53 1.08
CA PRO A 189 5.66 -19.62 0.28
C PRO A 189 6.44 -18.42 -0.27
N LEU A 190 7.45 -17.96 0.48
CA LEU A 190 8.29 -16.85 0.06
C LEU A 190 9.15 -17.21 -1.16
N ASP A 191 9.80 -18.38 -1.15
CA ASP A 191 10.60 -18.86 -2.27
C ASP A 191 9.74 -19.05 -3.52
N LYS A 192 8.52 -19.58 -3.33
CA LYS A 192 7.53 -19.70 -4.41
C LYS A 192 7.13 -18.34 -4.98
N LEU A 193 6.92 -17.33 -4.13
CA LEU A 193 6.56 -16.00 -4.57
C LEU A 193 7.72 -15.27 -5.29
N ILE A 194 8.96 -15.52 -4.87
CA ILE A 194 10.16 -15.05 -5.60
C ILE A 194 10.20 -15.65 -7.01
N GLU A 195 9.96 -16.97 -7.14
CA GLU A 195 9.85 -17.63 -8.45
C GLU A 195 8.75 -16.98 -9.32
N ILE A 196 7.57 -16.74 -8.75
CA ILE A 196 6.45 -16.06 -9.43
C ILE A 196 6.84 -14.66 -9.89
N CYS A 197 7.51 -13.85 -9.06
CA CYS A 197 7.98 -12.51 -9.42
C CYS A 197 8.96 -12.58 -10.59
N ASN A 198 9.89 -13.54 -10.57
CA ASN A 198 10.85 -13.72 -11.66
C ASN A 198 10.16 -14.10 -12.98
N ILE A 199 9.12 -14.93 -12.94
CA ILE A 199 8.30 -15.24 -14.12
C ILE A 199 7.59 -13.98 -14.62
N ALA A 200 6.98 -13.18 -13.73
CA ALA A 200 6.31 -11.94 -14.10
C ALA A 200 7.25 -10.93 -14.77
N VAL A 201 8.46 -10.76 -14.21
CA VAL A 201 9.52 -9.91 -14.78
C VAL A 201 9.91 -10.36 -16.18
N ARG A 202 10.19 -11.66 -16.36
CA ARG A 202 10.56 -12.20 -17.69
C ARG A 202 9.46 -12.00 -18.71
N ALA A 203 8.21 -12.31 -18.34
CA ALA A 203 7.04 -12.10 -19.21
C ALA A 203 6.90 -10.62 -19.61
N TYR A 204 7.06 -9.70 -18.65
CA TYR A 204 7.01 -8.26 -18.91
C TYR A 204 8.15 -7.80 -19.83
N GLN A 205 9.37 -8.28 -19.61
CA GLN A 205 10.53 -7.94 -20.44
C GLN A 205 10.39 -8.46 -21.88
N THR A 206 9.94 -9.70 -22.05
CA THR A 206 9.77 -10.29 -23.38
C THR A 206 8.69 -9.59 -24.19
N ASN A 207 7.58 -9.23 -23.56
CA ASN A 207 6.38 -8.81 -24.30
C ASN A 207 6.14 -7.29 -24.30
N ILE A 208 6.56 -6.57 -23.26
CA ILE A 208 6.21 -5.15 -23.07
C ILE A 208 7.43 -4.25 -23.14
N ASN A 209 8.44 -4.49 -22.30
CA ASN A 209 9.64 -3.66 -22.28
C ASN A 209 10.92 -4.47 -22.02
N PRO A 210 11.69 -4.80 -23.07
CA PRO A 210 12.96 -5.50 -22.95
C PRO A 210 14.01 -4.78 -22.09
N ALA A 211 13.90 -3.45 -21.94
CA ALA A 211 14.81 -2.63 -21.14
C ALA A 211 14.35 -2.46 -19.68
N TYR A 212 13.25 -3.10 -19.26
CA TYR A 212 12.79 -3.02 -17.88
C TYR A 212 13.77 -3.68 -16.92
N GLU A 213 14.32 -2.91 -15.99
CA GLU A 213 15.08 -3.42 -14.85
C GLU A 213 14.19 -3.37 -13.60
N PRO A 214 13.91 -4.51 -12.95
CA PRO A 214 13.11 -4.48 -11.73
C PRO A 214 13.88 -3.78 -10.61
N PRO A 215 13.18 -3.22 -9.61
CA PRO A 215 13.83 -2.60 -8.46
C PRO A 215 14.85 -3.55 -7.82
N LYS A 216 16.09 -3.10 -7.66
CA LYS A 216 17.24 -3.93 -7.25
C LYS A 216 17.02 -4.67 -5.92
N HIS A 217 16.18 -4.12 -5.04
CA HIS A 217 15.86 -4.71 -3.75
C HIS A 217 14.89 -5.91 -3.84
N LEU A 218 14.16 -6.07 -4.95
CA LEU A 218 13.20 -7.17 -5.16
C LEU A 218 13.83 -8.41 -5.79
N LEU A 219 14.99 -8.27 -6.44
CA LEU A 219 15.63 -9.34 -7.22
C LEU A 219 16.83 -10.01 -6.55
N LYS A 220 17.29 -9.53 -5.40
CA LYS A 220 18.49 -10.09 -4.77
C LYS A 220 18.13 -11.18 -3.75
N GLN A 221 18.48 -12.39 -4.14
CA GLN A 221 18.69 -13.54 -3.24
C GLN A 221 19.91 -13.31 -2.31
N ASP A 222 20.71 -12.28 -2.57
CA ASP A 222 21.81 -11.86 -1.71
C ASP A 222 21.30 -10.94 -0.59
N LEU A 223 21.56 -11.34 0.65
CA LEU A 223 21.30 -10.61 1.88
C LEU A 223 21.47 -9.09 1.70
N LEU A 224 20.40 -8.35 2.02
CA LEU A 224 20.38 -6.88 2.09
C LEU A 224 21.65 -6.38 2.80
N THR A 225 22.31 -5.37 2.23
CA THR A 225 23.43 -4.74 2.93
C THR A 225 22.92 -4.08 4.22
N GLU A 226 23.77 -3.97 5.23
CA GLU A 226 23.41 -3.34 6.51
C GLU A 226 22.86 -1.92 6.33
N VAL A 227 23.32 -1.20 5.30
CA VAL A 227 22.83 0.14 4.93
C VAL A 227 21.38 0.08 4.45
N GLU A 228 21.05 -0.85 3.56
CA GLU A 228 19.69 -1.01 3.02
C GLU A 228 18.70 -1.50 4.09
N ILE A 229 19.13 -2.41 4.98
CA ILE A 229 18.33 -2.83 6.13
C ILE A 229 18.03 -1.63 7.04
N ASN A 230 19.04 -0.79 7.31
CA ASN A 230 18.88 0.39 8.14
C ASN A 230 17.97 1.44 7.49
N GLU A 231 18.03 1.63 6.18
CA GLU A 231 17.12 2.52 5.45
C GLU A 231 15.67 2.03 5.49
N ILE A 232 15.45 0.73 5.27
CA ILE A 232 14.12 0.11 5.37
C ILE A 232 13.57 0.26 6.79
N GLN A 233 14.35 -0.12 7.80
CA GLN A 233 13.93 0.02 9.21
C GLN A 233 13.67 1.47 9.59
N ASN A 234 14.44 2.42 9.08
CA ASN A 234 14.21 3.85 9.31
C ASN A 234 12.94 4.34 8.60
N SER A 235 12.68 3.87 7.38
CA SER A 235 11.44 4.18 6.66
C SER A 235 10.20 3.64 7.38
N GLU A 236 10.29 2.44 7.96
CA GLU A 236 9.21 1.81 8.73
C GLU A 236 8.95 2.53 10.04
N LYS A 237 10.01 2.87 10.79
CA LYS A 237 9.89 3.69 12.01
C LYS A 237 9.24 5.04 11.70
N ARG A 238 9.61 5.67 10.59
CA ARG A 238 9.02 6.94 10.16
C ARG A 238 7.53 6.78 9.85
N PHE A 239 7.17 5.81 9.02
CA PHE A 239 5.77 5.54 8.67
C PHE A 239 4.91 5.16 9.89
N MET A 240 5.44 4.33 10.79
CA MET A 240 4.76 3.94 12.04
C MET A 240 4.54 5.14 12.97
N ALA A 241 5.51 6.06 13.05
CA ALA A 241 5.35 7.29 13.82
C ALA A 241 4.31 8.22 13.21
N GLU A 242 4.30 8.39 11.89
CA GLU A 242 3.29 9.21 11.18
C GLU A 242 1.87 8.66 11.42
N ASN A 243 1.66 7.35 11.28
CA ASN A 243 0.36 6.72 11.53
C ASN A 243 -0.13 6.89 12.98
N LEU A 244 0.78 6.74 13.96
CA LEU A 244 0.45 6.99 15.36
C LEU A 244 0.10 8.47 15.60
N ASN A 245 0.80 9.40 14.96
CA ASN A 245 0.46 10.82 15.06
C ASN A 245 -0.97 11.10 14.55
N ASP A 246 -1.32 10.56 13.38
CA ASP A 246 -2.66 10.71 12.80
C ASP A 246 -3.75 10.14 13.72
N ARG A 247 -3.49 9.00 14.36
CA ARG A 247 -4.38 8.45 15.39
C ARG A 247 -4.49 9.37 16.60
N GLY A 248 -3.38 9.98 17.04
CA GLY A 248 -3.39 10.99 18.09
C GLY A 248 -4.30 12.17 17.75
N VAL A 249 -4.20 12.70 16.53
CA VAL A 249 -5.07 13.75 16.00
C VAL A 249 -6.54 13.32 16.01
N PHE A 250 -6.84 12.07 15.62
CA PHE A 250 -8.20 11.55 15.66
C PHE A 250 -8.82 11.55 17.07
N TYR A 251 -8.06 11.16 18.10
CA TYR A 251 -8.55 11.22 19.47
C TYR A 251 -8.65 12.66 20.00
N TYR A 252 -7.75 13.55 19.56
CA TYR A 252 -7.83 14.99 19.86
C TYR A 252 -9.15 15.56 19.36
N LEU A 253 -9.53 15.25 18.11
CA LEU A 253 -10.79 15.68 17.50
C LEU A 253 -12.04 15.12 18.19
N ARG A 254 -11.90 14.03 18.95
CA ARG A 254 -12.98 13.48 19.79
C ARG A 254 -13.04 14.09 21.19
N GLY A 255 -12.16 15.05 21.49
CA GLY A 255 -12.01 15.64 22.82
C GLY A 255 -11.31 14.73 23.84
N ASP A 256 -10.83 13.55 23.42
CA ASP A 256 -10.08 12.64 24.28
C ASP A 256 -8.58 12.99 24.25
N TYR A 257 -8.27 14.13 24.85
CA TYR A 257 -6.91 14.66 24.88
C TYR A 257 -5.93 13.75 25.62
N SER A 258 -6.39 12.96 26.60
CA SER A 258 -5.55 12.00 27.33
C SER A 258 -5.05 10.86 26.44
N THR A 259 -5.96 10.26 25.66
CA THR A 259 -5.61 9.17 24.73
C THR A 259 -4.78 9.71 23.58
N ALA A 260 -5.15 10.88 23.05
CA ALA A 260 -4.39 11.56 22.01
C ALA A 260 -2.94 11.81 22.44
N PHE A 261 -2.72 12.37 23.64
CA PHE A 261 -1.38 12.62 24.17
C PHE A 261 -0.56 11.33 24.29
N THR A 262 -1.17 10.27 24.80
CA THR A 262 -0.50 8.97 24.97
C THR A 262 -0.06 8.37 23.63
N ILE A 263 -0.89 8.49 22.59
CA ILE A 263 -0.61 7.95 21.26
C ILE A 263 0.42 8.81 20.53
N THR A 264 0.27 10.14 20.54
CA THR A 264 1.25 11.05 19.92
C THR A 264 2.63 10.96 20.60
N LYS A 265 2.68 10.75 21.93
CA LYS A 265 3.94 10.49 22.63
C LYS A 265 4.62 9.21 22.16
N LYS A 266 3.87 8.16 21.83
CA LYS A 266 4.43 6.93 21.24
C LYS A 266 5.00 7.17 19.83
N ALA A 267 4.37 8.03 19.04
CA ALA A 267 4.93 8.44 17.74
C ALA A 267 6.33 9.04 17.89
N LEU A 268 6.51 9.94 18.87
CA LEU A 268 7.81 10.55 19.18
C LEU A 268 8.83 9.59 19.78
N GLN A 269 8.39 8.56 20.52
CA GLN A 269 9.29 7.50 20.98
C GLN A 269 9.86 6.68 19.83
N ILE A 270 9.10 6.51 18.74
CA ILE A 270 9.51 5.76 17.56
C ILE A 270 10.34 6.62 16.61
N ASN A 271 9.91 7.87 16.39
CA ASN A 271 10.65 8.86 15.60
C ASN A 271 10.69 10.21 16.34
N PRO A 272 11.76 10.45 17.13
CA PRO A 272 11.92 11.72 17.84
C PRO A 272 11.98 12.95 16.94
N SER A 273 12.31 12.77 15.65
CA SER A 273 12.40 13.84 14.66
C SER A 273 11.09 14.11 13.92
N ASN A 274 9.98 13.43 14.28
CA ASN A 274 8.67 13.70 13.69
C ASN A 274 8.13 15.06 14.20
N LEU A 275 8.32 16.10 13.39
CA LEU A 275 7.95 17.48 13.72
C LEU A 275 6.44 17.62 13.99
N GLU A 276 5.59 16.96 13.21
CA GLU A 276 4.14 17.04 13.39
C GLU A 276 3.71 16.43 14.72
N ALA A 277 4.24 15.25 15.06
CA ALA A 277 3.99 14.61 16.34
C ALA A 277 4.47 15.48 17.51
N PHE A 278 5.60 16.15 17.35
CA PHE A 278 6.12 17.08 18.36
C PHE A 278 5.18 18.27 18.59
N LEU A 279 4.72 18.91 17.51
CA LEU A 279 3.78 20.04 17.59
C LEU A 279 2.44 19.61 18.20
N ASN A 280 1.91 18.47 17.76
CA ASN A 280 0.65 17.93 18.27
C ASN A 280 0.75 17.56 19.75
N MET A 281 1.88 17.00 20.20
CA MET A 281 2.11 16.68 21.61
C MET A 281 2.07 17.94 22.48
N ASN A 282 2.75 19.01 22.06
CA ASN A 282 2.76 20.27 22.81
C ASN A 282 1.36 20.90 22.90
N LEU A 283 0.59 20.87 21.81
CA LEU A 283 -0.80 21.31 21.80
C LEU A 283 -1.65 20.49 22.79
N LEU A 284 -1.42 19.18 22.84
CA LEU A 284 -2.12 18.25 23.75
C LEU A 284 -1.78 18.47 25.22
N GLU A 285 -0.51 18.65 25.58
CA GLU A 285 -0.09 18.99 26.95
C GLU A 285 -0.77 20.27 27.43
N TRP A 286 -0.85 21.24 26.53
CA TRP A 286 -1.45 22.54 26.82
C TRP A 286 -2.97 22.45 27.04
N ARG A 287 -3.69 21.69 26.21
CA ARG A 287 -5.12 21.40 26.41
C ARG A 287 -5.38 20.60 27.69
N LEU A 288 -4.54 19.63 28.00
CA LEU A 288 -4.63 18.85 29.25
C LEU A 288 -4.37 19.71 30.51
N ALA A 289 -3.47 20.68 30.40
CA ALA A 289 -3.17 21.63 31.48
C ALA A 289 -4.22 22.74 31.62
N LYS A 290 -5.23 22.80 30.72
CA LYS A 290 -6.30 23.82 30.70
C LYS A 290 -5.76 25.26 30.74
N LEU A 291 -4.61 25.47 30.13
CA LEU A 291 -3.95 26.77 30.09
C LEU A 291 -4.66 27.68 29.08
N ARG A 292 -4.56 28.99 29.30
CA ARG A 292 -5.22 29.98 28.45
C ARG A 292 -4.42 30.21 27.16
N ASP A 293 -5.13 30.60 26.09
CA ASP A 293 -4.59 30.79 24.74
C ASP A 293 -3.40 31.76 24.65
N ASP A 294 -3.36 32.77 25.53
CA ASP A 294 -2.30 33.77 25.65
C ASP A 294 -0.97 33.20 26.20
N GLU A 295 -1.01 32.15 27.02
CA GLU A 295 0.17 31.56 27.68
C GLU A 295 0.97 30.63 26.75
N LEU A 296 0.30 30.00 25.76
CA LEU A 296 0.99 29.23 24.71
C LEU A 296 1.84 30.11 23.81
N LEU A 297 1.38 31.33 23.53
CA LEU A 297 2.12 32.27 22.70
C LEU A 297 3.45 32.66 23.38
N LEU A 298 3.39 32.96 24.67
CA LEU A 298 4.58 33.24 25.48
C LEU A 298 5.55 32.06 25.50
N ARG A 299 5.06 30.83 25.73
CA ARG A 299 5.94 29.64 25.72
C ARG A 299 6.50 29.28 24.35
N ALA A 300 5.75 29.50 23.27
CA ALA A 300 6.25 29.32 21.90
C ALA A 300 7.37 30.33 21.57
N GLU A 301 7.34 31.52 22.19
CA GLU A 301 8.41 32.51 22.10
C GLU A 301 9.61 32.19 23.00
N GLU A 302 9.38 31.53 24.15
CA GLU A 302 10.43 31.06 25.08
C GLU A 302 11.09 29.74 24.67
N MET A 303 10.42 28.93 23.84
CA MET A 303 10.95 27.69 23.27
C MET A 303 12.13 28.01 22.34
N ASN A 304 13.31 28.13 22.94
CA ASN A 304 14.58 28.22 22.24
C ASN A 304 14.92 26.84 21.64
N VAL A 305 14.33 26.54 20.48
CA VAL A 305 14.47 25.24 19.82
C VAL A 305 15.78 25.17 19.05
N GLU A 306 16.86 24.91 19.79
CA GLU A 306 18.23 24.77 19.25
C GLU A 306 18.39 23.53 18.35
N THR A 307 17.43 22.59 18.36
CA THR A 307 17.48 21.33 17.59
C THR A 307 16.91 21.42 16.17
N PHE A 308 16.24 22.52 15.81
CA PHE A 308 15.70 22.71 14.46
C PHE A 308 16.47 23.81 13.73
N ASP A 309 16.58 23.66 12.41
CA ASP A 309 17.14 24.71 11.57
C ASP A 309 16.31 26.01 11.64
N THR A 310 16.96 27.14 11.34
CA THR A 310 16.35 28.47 11.43
C THR A 310 15.03 28.61 10.66
N PRO A 311 14.88 28.04 9.45
CA PRO A 311 13.61 28.07 8.72
C PRO A 311 12.46 27.34 9.44
N THR A 312 12.73 26.15 10.00
CA THR A 312 11.72 25.36 10.72
C THR A 312 11.28 26.08 12.00
N ARG A 313 12.20 26.75 12.69
CA ARG A 313 11.91 27.55 13.89
C ARG A 313 10.94 28.70 13.61
N GLU A 314 11.19 29.48 12.56
CA GLU A 314 10.30 30.60 12.19
C GLU A 314 8.95 30.11 11.67
N PHE A 315 8.91 28.97 10.97
CA PHE A 315 7.66 28.35 10.53
C PHE A 315 6.77 27.95 11.71
N VAL A 316 7.33 27.27 12.71
CA VAL A 316 6.61 26.89 13.93
C VAL A 316 6.08 28.14 14.65
N ARG A 317 6.92 29.17 14.79
CA ARG A 317 6.53 30.45 15.42
C ARG A 317 5.38 31.15 14.68
N LEU A 318 5.42 31.14 13.34
CA LEU A 318 4.36 31.71 12.49
C LEU A 318 3.06 30.92 12.58
N MET A 319 3.12 29.59 12.61
CA MET A 319 1.94 28.73 12.74
C MET A 319 1.21 28.95 14.07
N PHE A 320 1.95 29.06 15.17
CA PHE A 320 1.35 29.39 16.49
C PHE A 320 0.75 30.80 16.52
N LYS A 321 1.45 31.80 15.96
CA LYS A 321 0.93 33.18 15.84
C LYS A 321 -0.33 33.24 14.96
N TYR A 322 -0.37 32.47 13.87
CA TYR A 322 -1.50 32.41 12.96
C TYR A 322 -2.72 31.71 13.58
N ALA A 323 -2.53 30.59 14.27
CA ALA A 323 -3.60 29.87 14.96
C ALA A 323 -4.30 30.73 16.04
N ILE A 324 -3.53 31.55 16.76
CA ILE A 324 -4.02 32.40 17.85
C ILE A 324 -4.68 33.69 17.32
N SER A 325 -4.11 34.33 16.30
CA SER A 325 -4.61 35.63 15.78
C SER A 325 -5.96 35.56 15.08
N TYR A 326 -6.39 34.39 14.62
CA TYR A 326 -7.63 34.21 13.88
C TYR A 326 -8.72 33.44 14.64
N GLY A 327 -8.52 33.13 15.93
CA GLY A 327 -9.54 32.46 16.75
C GLY A 327 -10.04 31.15 16.14
N PHE A 328 -9.13 30.37 15.56
CA PHE A 328 -9.48 29.19 14.77
C PHE A 328 -10.19 28.14 15.63
N HIS A 329 -11.43 27.85 15.26
CA HIS A 329 -12.17 26.68 15.72
C HIS A 329 -11.49 25.38 15.23
N GLU A 330 -11.69 24.31 16.02
CA GLU A 330 -11.08 22.97 16.01
C GLU A 330 -10.90 22.25 14.65
N THR A 331 -11.46 22.74 13.55
CA THR A 331 -11.50 22.04 12.26
C THR A 331 -10.47 22.49 11.24
N ASP A 332 -9.87 23.68 11.38
CA ASP A 332 -9.18 24.30 10.23
C ASP A 332 -7.68 24.04 10.19
N LEU A 333 -7.03 23.81 11.35
CA LEU A 333 -5.59 23.48 11.43
C LEU A 333 -5.24 22.14 10.77
N LEU A 334 -6.19 21.22 10.66
CA LEU A 334 -5.95 19.86 10.16
C LEU A 334 -6.18 19.71 8.66
N SER A 335 -6.74 20.73 8.00
CA SER A 335 -6.77 20.79 6.55
C SER A 335 -5.39 21.07 5.93
N ILE A 336 -4.42 21.54 6.74
CA ILE A 336 -3.06 21.87 6.30
C ILE A 336 -2.18 20.62 6.13
N GLY A 337 -2.45 19.54 6.89
CA GLY A 337 -1.69 18.28 6.85
C GLY A 337 -1.98 17.36 5.66
N GLY A 338 -2.84 17.77 4.73
CA GLY A 338 -3.25 16.96 3.56
C GLY A 338 -2.87 17.54 2.19
N TYR A 339 -2.20 18.71 2.13
CA TYR A 339 -1.86 19.33 0.85
C TYR A 339 -0.47 18.94 0.38
N GLU A 340 -0.41 18.16 -0.70
CA GLU A 340 0.81 17.99 -1.49
C GLU A 340 1.43 19.35 -1.86
N SER A 341 2.76 19.39 -1.84
CA SER A 341 3.67 20.53 -1.91
C SER A 341 3.55 21.46 -3.15
N SER A 342 2.61 21.23 -4.07
CA SER A 342 2.46 22.02 -5.30
C SER A 342 1.57 23.26 -5.16
N GLN A 343 0.62 23.28 -4.20
CA GLN A 343 -0.27 24.43 -3.97
C GLN A 343 0.13 25.31 -2.78
N PHE A 344 1.02 24.82 -1.91
CA PHE A 344 1.51 25.56 -0.75
C PHE A 344 2.58 26.60 -1.12
N TYR A 345 3.35 26.30 -2.18
CA TYR A 345 4.47 27.13 -2.63
C TYR A 345 4.07 28.54 -3.14
N PRO A 346 2.97 28.73 -3.90
CA PRO A 346 2.56 30.06 -4.37
C PRO A 346 2.07 30.99 -3.25
N THR A 347 1.40 30.45 -2.23
CA THR A 347 0.94 31.23 -1.07
C THR A 347 2.11 31.61 -0.17
N MET A 348 3.06 30.70 0.03
CA MET A 348 4.35 30.99 0.67
C MET A 348 5.18 32.03 -0.11
N GLN A 349 5.21 31.97 -1.44
CA GLN A 349 5.89 32.98 -2.26
C GLN A 349 5.21 34.35 -2.20
N LYS A 350 3.88 34.42 -2.05
CA LYS A 350 3.15 35.69 -1.84
C LYS A 350 3.48 36.31 -0.48
N ILE A 351 3.57 35.50 0.57
CA ILE A 351 3.98 35.96 1.91
C ILE A 351 5.45 36.41 1.90
N LEU A 352 6.34 35.66 1.23
CA LEU A 352 7.76 36.04 1.08
C LEU A 352 7.97 37.29 0.21
N LYS A 353 7.09 37.56 -0.76
CA LYS A 353 7.11 38.80 -1.57
C LYS A 353 6.58 40.03 -0.84
N ALA A 354 5.71 39.85 0.15
CA ALA A 354 5.17 40.95 0.97
C ALA A 354 6.13 41.39 2.10
N VAL A 355 7.22 40.65 2.31
CA VAL A 355 8.23 40.86 3.36
C VAL A 355 9.56 41.39 2.79
N LYS A 356 9.59 41.79 1.51
CA LYS A 356 10.61 42.69 0.95
C LYS A 356 9.97 44.04 0.69
#